data_AF-A0A9E2LC86-F1
#
_entry.id   AF-A0A9E2LC86-F1
#
_cell.length_a   1.000
_cell.length_b   1.000
_cell.length_c   1.000
_cell.angle_alpha   90.00
_cell.angle_beta   90.00
_cell.angle_gamma   90.00
#
_symmetry.space_group_name_H-M   'P 1'
#
loop_
_entity.id
_entity.type
_entity.pdbx_description
1 polymer ?
#
loop_
_entity_poly.entity_id
_entity_poly.type
_entity_poly.pdbx_seq_one_letter_code
_entity_poly.pdbx_strand_id
1 'polypeptide(L)'
;LWDFFAERYCCADHLEHQQFPLSAAGTKFVAARVAPRTPAVSAAGGGCAIIEESDLFRVLALYDGTTVFTSMPAPDDYFFLNRGQIVDLTPFCDMIIESDKPLFVGQFLRGQGTTGIPIDLPGGDPSFIMVPPVEQWRDTYVFLTPDKYAFDFITIAAPQGTTIQLDYQSILDYDCVQRAAACTTGVDSGPQYDVFQCQLSFPRVYPDRPPGQNVDPGSQNDGYHVLRADRPVMLLVSGFDKHVSYGYVGGMNMTRINVQ
;
A
#
# COMPACT_ATOMS: atom_id res chain seq x y z
N LEU A 1 -16.73 9.10 -11.77
CA LEU A 1 -15.71 9.69 -12.66
C LEU A 1 -16.18 11.12 -12.94
N TRP A 2 -15.33 12.12 -12.73
CA TRP A 2 -15.71 13.53 -12.79
C TRP A 2 -15.95 13.95 -14.24
N ASP A 3 -17.11 14.53 -14.52
CA ASP A 3 -17.53 14.86 -15.89
C ASP A 3 -17.08 16.27 -16.31
N PHE A 4 -16.70 17.12 -15.34
CA PHE A 4 -16.28 18.50 -15.59
C PHE A 4 -15.00 18.92 -14.84
N PHE A 5 -14.19 19.79 -15.45
CA PHE A 5 -12.97 20.34 -14.85
C PHE A 5 -13.21 21.06 -13.51
N ALA A 6 -14.39 21.65 -13.32
CA ALA A 6 -14.78 22.35 -12.09
C ALA A 6 -15.08 21.40 -10.92
N GLU A 7 -15.25 20.10 -11.19
CA GLU A 7 -15.49 19.08 -10.15
C GLU A 7 -14.19 18.45 -9.65
N ARG A 8 -13.04 18.87 -10.18
CA ARG A 8 -11.74 18.45 -9.66
C ARG A 8 -11.56 19.00 -8.25
N TYR A 9 -11.65 18.12 -7.26
CA TYR A 9 -10.95 18.36 -6.00
C TYR A 9 -9.46 18.47 -6.30
N CYS A 10 -8.74 19.34 -5.59
CA CYS A 10 -7.43 19.82 -6.02
C CYS A 10 -6.49 18.70 -6.46
N CYS A 11 -5.56 19.16 -7.31
CA CYS A 11 -4.27 18.55 -7.52
C CYS A 11 -4.30 17.48 -8.64
N ALA A 12 -3.61 17.82 -9.74
CA ALA A 12 -3.50 17.00 -10.93
C ALA A 12 -2.02 16.68 -11.12
N ASP A 13 -1.56 15.68 -10.39
CA ASP A 13 -0.22 15.14 -10.59
C ASP A 13 -0.19 14.22 -11.80
N HIS A 14 0.98 14.15 -12.40
CA HIS A 14 1.25 13.17 -13.43
C HIS A 14 1.41 11.79 -12.77
N LEU A 15 0.76 10.77 -13.35
CA LEU A 15 0.76 9.41 -12.86
C LEU A 15 1.54 8.50 -13.82
N GLU A 16 2.70 8.03 -13.38
CA GLU A 16 3.46 6.98 -14.06
C GLU A 16 3.24 5.66 -13.32
N HIS A 17 2.86 4.61 -14.05
CA HIS A 17 2.79 3.29 -13.45
C HIS A 17 3.09 2.17 -14.45
N GLN A 18 3.74 1.12 -13.97
CA GLN A 18 4.01 -0.09 -14.76
C GLN A 18 2.81 -1.04 -14.69
N GLN A 19 2.20 -1.33 -15.84
CA GLN A 19 1.08 -2.27 -15.91
C GLN A 19 1.57 -3.73 -15.95
N PHE A 20 0.85 -4.61 -15.27
CA PHE A 20 1.09 -6.05 -15.34
C PHE A 20 0.46 -6.62 -16.63
N PRO A 21 1.07 -7.65 -17.24
CA PRO A 21 0.48 -8.32 -18.39
C PRO A 21 -0.74 -9.13 -17.94
N LEU A 22 -1.74 -9.27 -18.83
CA LEU A 22 -2.94 -10.07 -18.58
C LEU A 22 -2.62 -11.52 -18.18
N SER A 23 -1.51 -12.08 -18.67
CA SER A 23 -1.05 -13.43 -18.33
C SER A 23 -0.67 -13.60 -16.86
N ALA A 24 -0.36 -12.51 -16.15
CA ALA A 24 0.02 -12.49 -14.74
C ALA A 24 -1.13 -12.08 -13.81
N ALA A 25 -2.32 -11.79 -14.36
CA ALA A 25 -3.51 -11.48 -13.57
C ALA A 25 -3.95 -12.68 -12.72
N GLY A 26 -4.28 -12.44 -11.45
CA GLY A 26 -4.58 -13.50 -10.48
C GLY A 26 -5.98 -13.40 -9.90
N THR A 27 -6.28 -14.32 -8.99
CA THR A 27 -7.60 -14.48 -8.37
C THR A 27 -7.59 -14.22 -6.87
N LYS A 28 -6.41 -14.09 -6.27
CA LYS A 28 -6.26 -13.86 -4.84
C LYS A 28 -5.31 -12.71 -4.56
N PHE A 29 -5.72 -11.80 -3.68
CA PHE A 29 -4.94 -10.62 -3.32
C PHE A 29 -5.01 -10.38 -1.81
N VAL A 30 -3.92 -9.85 -1.25
CA VAL A 30 -3.96 -9.17 0.04
C VAL A 30 -3.85 -7.69 -0.23
N ALA A 31 -4.95 -6.97 -0.06
CA ALA A 31 -5.02 -5.52 -0.13
C ALA A 31 -4.54 -4.93 1.20
N ALA A 32 -3.21 -4.89 1.36
CA ALA A 32 -2.54 -4.29 2.49
C ALA A 32 -2.41 -2.78 2.28
N ARG A 33 -2.84 -1.99 3.26
CA ARG A 33 -2.67 -0.54 3.22
C ARG A 33 -1.21 -0.16 3.41
N VAL A 34 -0.83 1.00 2.90
CA VAL A 34 0.45 1.62 3.31
C VAL A 34 0.39 2.05 4.77
N ALA A 35 1.56 2.33 5.36
CA ALA A 35 1.61 2.88 6.71
C ALA A 35 0.86 4.23 6.76
N PRO A 36 -0.04 4.46 7.74
CA PRO A 36 -0.69 5.75 7.90
C PRO A 36 0.36 6.83 8.16
N ARG A 37 0.16 8.03 7.60
CA ARG A 37 1.18 9.10 7.61
C ARG A 37 1.21 9.85 8.94
N THR A 38 0.04 10.09 9.55
CA THR A 38 -0.08 10.95 10.73
C THR A 38 0.69 10.47 11.97
N PRO A 39 0.78 9.17 12.31
CA PRO A 39 1.63 8.72 13.41
C PRO A 39 3.10 9.06 13.20
N ALA A 40 3.65 8.83 12.00
CA ALA A 40 5.04 9.09 11.69
C ALA A 40 5.36 10.58 11.70
N VAL A 41 4.49 11.41 11.10
CA VAL A 41 4.65 12.87 11.11
C VAL A 41 4.56 13.43 12.52
N SER A 42 3.61 12.95 13.33
CA SER A 42 3.49 13.35 14.73
C SER A 42 4.71 12.94 15.56
N ALA A 43 5.20 11.71 15.38
CA ALA A 43 6.39 11.21 16.07
C ALA A 43 7.67 11.99 15.68
N ALA A 44 7.74 12.49 14.44
CA ALA A 44 8.82 13.34 13.99
C ALA A 44 8.78 14.77 14.57
N GLY A 45 7.72 15.16 15.27
CA GLY A 45 7.52 16.51 15.83
C GLY A 45 6.53 17.38 15.05
N GLY A 46 5.88 16.83 14.02
CA GLY A 46 4.84 17.51 13.26
C GLY A 46 3.58 17.74 14.09
N GLY A 47 3.09 18.98 14.12
CA GLY A 47 1.86 19.34 14.83
C GLY A 47 0.59 18.89 14.08
N CYS A 48 0.29 17.59 14.09
CA CYS A 48 -0.94 17.03 13.50
C CYS A 48 -1.63 16.03 14.45
N ALA A 49 -2.95 15.88 14.29
CA ALA A 49 -3.70 14.83 14.98
C ALA A 49 -3.40 13.46 14.35
N ILE A 50 -3.29 12.43 15.18
CA ILE A 50 -3.21 11.05 14.71
C ILE A 50 -4.61 10.60 14.31
N ILE A 51 -4.77 10.17 13.06
CA ILE A 51 -6.01 9.65 12.51
C ILE A 51 -5.80 8.28 11.89
N GLU A 52 -6.88 7.52 11.74
CA GLU A 52 -6.87 6.37 10.84
C GLU A 52 -6.95 6.83 9.39
N GLU A 53 -6.11 6.23 8.56
CA GLU A 53 -5.99 6.56 7.14
C GLU A 53 -6.36 5.34 6.30
N SER A 54 -7.16 5.53 5.26
CA SER A 54 -7.55 4.49 4.31
C SER A 54 -6.96 4.73 2.93
N ASP A 55 -6.62 3.64 2.26
CA ASP A 55 -6.31 3.63 0.83
C ASP A 55 -7.58 3.31 0.03
N LEU A 56 -7.57 3.59 -1.28
CA LEU A 56 -8.58 3.08 -2.19
C LEU A 56 -8.04 1.91 -2.99
N PHE A 57 -8.77 0.81 -2.96
CA PHE A 57 -8.52 -0.34 -3.81
C PHE A 57 -9.58 -0.38 -4.91
N ARG A 58 -9.14 -0.28 -6.16
CA ARG A 58 -9.96 -0.46 -7.35
C ARG A 58 -9.82 -1.89 -7.83
N VAL A 59 -10.91 -2.63 -7.78
CA VAL A 59 -11.01 -3.97 -8.35
C VAL A 59 -11.54 -3.84 -9.78
N LEU A 60 -10.83 -4.42 -10.75
CA LEU A 60 -11.20 -4.45 -12.17
C LEU A 60 -11.38 -5.90 -12.63
N ALA A 61 -12.56 -6.22 -13.15
CA ALA A 61 -12.84 -7.53 -13.72
C ALA A 61 -12.34 -7.66 -15.16
N LEU A 62 -11.60 -8.74 -15.45
CA LEU A 62 -11.08 -9.01 -16.79
C LEU A 62 -12.02 -9.85 -17.66
N TYR A 63 -13.03 -10.49 -17.05
CA TYR A 63 -13.97 -11.37 -17.71
C TYR A 63 -15.40 -11.09 -17.25
N ASP A 64 -16.36 -11.41 -18.10
CA ASP A 64 -17.78 -11.36 -17.73
C ASP A 64 -18.09 -12.40 -16.66
N GLY A 65 -19.12 -12.14 -15.86
CA GLY A 65 -19.53 -13.14 -14.88
C GLY A 65 -18.62 -13.22 -13.65
N THR A 66 -17.72 -12.25 -13.40
CA THR A 66 -16.71 -12.36 -12.34
C THR A 66 -17.36 -12.10 -10.99
N THR A 67 -17.17 -13.04 -10.08
CA THR A 67 -17.66 -13.01 -8.72
C THR A 67 -16.49 -12.73 -7.78
N VAL A 68 -16.63 -11.71 -6.94
CA VAL A 68 -15.58 -11.25 -6.03
C VAL A 68 -16.08 -11.33 -4.59
N PHE A 69 -15.25 -11.87 -3.72
CA PHE A 69 -15.43 -11.93 -2.28
C PHE A 69 -14.34 -11.11 -1.62
N THR A 70 -14.68 -10.39 -0.56
CA THR A 70 -13.70 -9.71 0.28
C THR A 70 -13.89 -10.08 1.74
N SER A 71 -12.85 -9.87 2.56
CA SER A 71 -12.96 -10.04 4.00
C SER A 71 -13.66 -8.87 4.72
N MET A 72 -14.21 -7.89 3.99
CA MET A 72 -14.96 -6.75 4.56
C MET A 72 -16.34 -7.19 5.07
N PRO A 73 -17.01 -6.39 5.92
CA PRO A 73 -18.43 -6.55 6.20
C PRO A 73 -19.30 -6.27 4.96
N ALA A 74 -20.52 -6.81 4.95
CA ALA A 74 -21.54 -6.42 3.99
C ALA A 74 -21.77 -4.89 3.99
N PRO A 75 -22.02 -4.27 2.82
CA PRO A 75 -22.27 -4.91 1.52
C PRO A 75 -21.03 -5.20 0.68
N ASP A 76 -19.83 -4.88 1.17
CA ASP A 76 -18.58 -4.98 0.40
C ASP A 76 -17.92 -6.37 0.51
N ASP A 77 -18.53 -7.29 1.27
CA ASP A 77 -18.12 -8.68 1.43
C ASP A 77 -18.26 -9.50 0.13
N TYR A 78 -19.15 -9.09 -0.76
CA TYR A 78 -19.43 -9.79 -2.02
C TYR A 78 -20.01 -8.89 -3.09
N PHE A 79 -19.54 -9.03 -4.34
CA PHE A 79 -20.14 -8.37 -5.50
C PHE A 79 -19.83 -9.08 -6.82
N PHE A 80 -20.57 -8.70 -7.86
CA PHE A 80 -20.47 -9.27 -9.21
C PHE A 80 -20.05 -8.19 -10.22
N LEU A 81 -19.17 -8.55 -11.15
CA LEU A 81 -18.65 -7.67 -12.19
C LEU A 81 -18.59 -8.34 -13.55
N ASN A 82 -18.95 -7.59 -14.59
CA ASN A 82 -18.67 -7.93 -15.97
C ASN A 82 -17.30 -7.36 -16.40
N ARG A 83 -16.81 -7.79 -17.57
CA ARG A 83 -15.53 -7.33 -18.11
C ARG A 83 -15.48 -5.81 -18.19
N GLY A 84 -14.39 -5.23 -17.68
CA GLY A 84 -14.18 -3.79 -17.69
C GLY A 84 -14.93 -3.02 -16.59
N GLN A 85 -15.81 -3.68 -15.82
CA GLN A 85 -16.44 -3.06 -14.67
C GLN A 85 -15.47 -2.98 -13.49
N ILE A 86 -15.64 -1.92 -12.71
CA ILE A 86 -14.81 -1.60 -11.55
C ILE A 86 -15.65 -1.46 -10.29
N VAL A 87 -15.05 -1.76 -9.15
CA VAL A 87 -15.53 -1.42 -7.81
C VAL A 87 -14.40 -0.77 -7.05
N ASP A 88 -14.67 0.37 -6.40
CA ASP A 88 -13.73 1.05 -5.52
C ASP A 88 -14.08 0.75 -4.06
N LEU A 89 -13.12 0.24 -3.31
CA LEU A 89 -13.22 -0.12 -1.90
C LEU A 89 -12.29 0.79 -1.07
N THR A 90 -12.74 1.25 0.09
CA THR A 90 -11.96 2.15 0.96
C THR A 90 -11.88 1.63 2.40
N PRO A 91 -11.20 0.49 2.62
CA PRO A 91 -11.14 -0.15 3.94
C PRO A 91 -10.24 0.64 4.90
N PHE A 92 -10.60 0.63 6.19
CA PHE A 92 -9.74 1.07 7.31
C PHE A 92 -8.94 -0.09 7.93
N CYS A 93 -8.88 -1.22 7.21
CA CYS A 93 -8.28 -2.49 7.59
C CYS A 93 -7.51 -3.05 6.40
N ASP A 94 -6.64 -4.02 6.67
CA ASP A 94 -6.00 -4.82 5.64
C ASP A 94 -6.96 -5.95 5.26
N MET A 95 -7.22 -6.17 3.96
CA MET A 95 -8.28 -7.10 3.52
C MET A 95 -7.78 -8.15 2.53
N ILE A 96 -8.47 -9.28 2.49
CA ILE A 96 -8.29 -10.33 1.48
C ILE A 96 -9.35 -10.11 0.38
N ILE A 97 -8.94 -10.25 -0.87
CA ILE A 97 -9.83 -10.27 -2.03
C ILE A 97 -9.63 -11.61 -2.76
N GLU A 98 -10.72 -12.33 -2.99
CA GLU A 98 -10.74 -13.56 -3.77
C GLU A 98 -11.80 -13.50 -4.86
N SER A 99 -11.54 -14.15 -5.99
CA SER A 99 -12.48 -14.20 -7.11
C SER A 99 -12.47 -15.53 -7.84
N ASP A 100 -13.55 -15.81 -8.57
CA ASP A 100 -13.64 -17.00 -9.43
C ASP A 100 -12.93 -16.84 -10.79
N LYS A 101 -12.60 -15.59 -11.17
CA LYS A 101 -11.92 -15.24 -12.43
C LYS A 101 -10.85 -14.17 -12.21
N PRO A 102 -9.82 -14.09 -13.09
CA PRO A 102 -8.73 -13.14 -12.91
C PRO A 102 -9.16 -11.68 -12.83
N LEU A 103 -8.51 -10.94 -11.94
CA LEU A 103 -8.71 -9.51 -11.69
C LEU A 103 -7.41 -8.73 -11.88
N PHE A 104 -7.56 -7.42 -12.03
CA PHE A 104 -6.54 -6.47 -11.58
C PHE A 104 -7.03 -5.71 -10.36
N VAL A 105 -6.12 -5.49 -9.40
CA VAL A 105 -6.38 -4.68 -8.21
C VAL A 105 -5.37 -3.54 -8.21
N GLY A 106 -5.87 -2.33 -8.18
CA GLY A 106 -5.07 -1.10 -8.09
C GLY A 106 -5.28 -0.42 -6.75
N GLN A 107 -4.21 0.03 -6.10
CA GLN A 107 -4.22 0.75 -4.84
C GLN A 107 -3.86 2.21 -5.09
N PHE A 108 -4.65 3.12 -4.53
CA PHE A 108 -4.47 4.56 -4.62
C PHE A 108 -4.26 5.12 -3.22
N LEU A 109 -3.06 5.64 -2.98
CA LEU A 109 -2.77 6.45 -1.81
C LEU A 109 -3.51 7.77 -1.96
N ARG A 110 -4.10 8.25 -0.88
CA ARG A 110 -4.81 9.53 -0.86
C ARG A 110 -3.83 10.71 -0.85
N GLY A 111 -4.27 11.88 -1.29
CA GLY A 111 -3.48 13.11 -1.13
C GLY A 111 -3.50 13.60 0.32
N GLN A 112 -2.50 14.42 0.70
CA GLN A 112 -2.38 15.03 2.02
C GLN A 112 -3.68 15.65 2.55
N GLY A 113 -4.51 16.21 1.67
CA GLY A 113 -5.79 16.83 2.03
C GLY A 113 -6.77 15.92 2.78
N THR A 114 -6.62 14.59 2.72
CA THR A 114 -7.46 13.64 3.46
C THR A 114 -6.89 13.25 4.82
N THR A 115 -5.65 13.65 5.13
CA THR A 115 -4.93 13.23 6.35
C THR A 115 -5.11 14.19 7.52
N GLY A 116 -5.50 15.44 7.25
CA GLY A 116 -5.47 16.52 8.24
C GLY A 116 -4.06 17.03 8.59
N ILE A 117 -3.00 16.52 7.94
CA ILE A 117 -1.64 17.08 8.05
C ILE A 117 -1.64 18.48 7.43
N PRO A 118 -1.19 19.52 8.14
CA PRO A 118 -1.07 20.87 7.59
C PRO A 118 -0.25 20.87 6.31
N ILE A 119 -0.68 21.65 5.30
CA ILE A 119 -0.07 21.71 3.96
C ILE A 119 1.43 22.06 3.97
N ASP A 120 1.90 22.69 5.05
CA ASP A 120 3.30 23.07 5.22
C ASP A 120 4.20 21.99 5.81
N LEU A 121 3.62 20.88 6.29
CA LEU A 121 4.34 19.70 6.76
C LEU A 121 4.39 18.62 5.66
N PRO A 122 5.32 17.65 5.75
CA PRO A 122 5.31 16.49 4.87
C PRO A 122 4.01 15.70 5.03
N GLY A 123 3.24 15.63 3.96
CA GLY A 123 2.00 14.85 3.96
C GLY A 123 1.75 14.11 2.67
N GLY A 124 2.57 14.30 1.63
CA GLY A 124 2.53 13.53 0.40
C GLY A 124 1.33 13.76 -0.52
N ASP A 125 1.52 13.44 -1.79
CA ASP A 125 0.48 13.46 -2.81
C ASP A 125 -0.03 12.04 -3.13
N PRO A 126 -1.12 11.91 -3.91
CA PRO A 126 -1.61 10.60 -4.31
C PRO A 126 -0.55 9.78 -5.07
N SER A 127 -0.57 8.46 -4.89
CA SER A 127 0.24 7.51 -5.65
C SER A 127 -0.62 6.34 -6.09
N PHE A 128 -0.28 5.70 -7.22
CA PHE A 128 -0.98 4.53 -7.75
C PHE A 128 -0.04 3.33 -7.80
N ILE A 129 -0.51 2.20 -7.26
CA ILE A 129 0.23 0.95 -7.14
C ILE A 129 -0.64 -0.18 -7.67
N MET A 130 -0.14 -1.01 -8.59
CA MET A 130 -0.81 -2.26 -8.94
C MET A 130 -0.51 -3.31 -7.88
N VAL A 131 -1.54 -3.89 -7.25
CA VAL A 131 -1.36 -4.90 -6.20
C VAL A 131 -1.07 -6.25 -6.86
N PRO A 132 0.06 -6.91 -6.52
CA PRO A 132 0.39 -8.19 -7.12
C PRO A 132 -0.48 -9.29 -6.48
N PRO A 133 -1.05 -10.21 -7.28
CA PRO A 133 -1.79 -11.33 -6.73
C PRO A 133 -0.85 -12.26 -5.94
N VAL A 134 -1.42 -12.99 -4.97
CA VAL A 134 -0.69 -13.92 -4.07
C VAL A 134 0.13 -14.93 -4.86
N GLU A 135 -0.40 -15.39 -5.98
CA GLU A 135 0.21 -16.34 -6.90
C GLU A 135 1.53 -15.84 -7.52
N GLN A 136 1.83 -14.54 -7.41
CA GLN A 136 2.98 -13.88 -8.02
C GLN A 136 4.01 -13.36 -7.01
N TRP A 137 3.79 -13.60 -5.72
CA TRP A 137 4.68 -13.22 -4.64
C TRP A 137 6.06 -13.90 -4.74
N ARG A 138 7.07 -13.28 -4.13
CA ARG A 138 8.47 -13.75 -4.15
C ARG A 138 9.00 -13.92 -2.74
N ASP A 139 10.02 -14.75 -2.60
CA ASP A 139 10.73 -14.96 -1.33
C ASP A 139 11.95 -14.04 -1.16
N THR A 140 12.42 -13.40 -2.25
CA THR A 140 13.58 -12.49 -2.24
C THR A 140 13.32 -11.26 -3.09
N TYR A 141 13.63 -10.10 -2.50
CA TYR A 141 13.54 -8.79 -3.12
C TYR A 141 14.84 -8.00 -2.93
N VAL A 142 15.21 -7.24 -3.95
CA VAL A 142 16.16 -6.12 -3.85
C VAL A 142 15.39 -4.88 -4.26
N PHE A 143 15.34 -3.88 -3.40
CA PHE A 143 14.53 -2.68 -3.62
C PHE A 143 15.29 -1.41 -3.19
N LEU A 144 14.75 -0.24 -3.55
CA LEU A 144 15.37 1.05 -3.29
C LEU A 144 14.45 2.01 -2.51
N THR A 145 15.00 2.69 -1.52
CA THR A 145 14.40 3.88 -0.89
C THR A 145 15.14 5.12 -1.41
N PRO A 146 14.47 6.06 -2.09
CA PRO A 146 15.14 7.23 -2.68
C PRO A 146 15.51 8.28 -1.63
N ASP A 147 16.71 8.87 -1.74
CA ASP A 147 17.28 9.86 -0.81
C ASP A 147 16.69 11.29 -0.90
N LYS A 148 15.45 11.41 -1.39
CA LYS A 148 14.77 12.68 -1.67
C LYS A 148 13.40 12.80 -0.98
N TYR A 149 13.02 11.81 -0.18
CA TYR A 149 11.78 11.80 0.58
C TYR A 149 12.09 11.84 2.07
N ALA A 150 11.31 12.58 2.83
CA ALA A 150 11.52 12.68 4.28
C ALA A 150 11.17 11.37 5.01
N PHE A 151 10.16 10.64 4.51
CA PHE A 151 9.68 9.40 5.11
C PHE A 151 9.62 8.27 4.08
N ASP A 152 10.07 7.10 4.49
CA ASP A 152 10.08 5.86 3.71
C ASP A 152 9.56 4.71 4.55
N PHE A 153 8.82 3.83 3.90
CA PHE A 153 8.17 2.67 4.51
C PHE A 153 8.22 1.48 3.58
N ILE A 154 8.16 0.31 4.20
CA ILE A 154 7.79 -0.92 3.52
C ILE A 154 6.52 -1.49 4.13
N THR A 155 5.67 -2.03 3.28
CA THR A 155 4.53 -2.85 3.66
C THR A 155 4.75 -4.25 3.11
N ILE A 156 4.73 -5.24 3.99
CA ILE A 156 4.93 -6.66 3.63
C ILE A 156 3.66 -7.42 3.97
N ALA A 157 3.06 -8.10 3.01
CA ALA A 157 2.02 -9.10 3.30
C ALA A 157 2.60 -10.49 3.18
N ALA A 158 2.43 -11.30 4.21
CA ALA A 158 3.05 -12.63 4.31
C ALA A 158 2.06 -13.64 4.89
N PRO A 159 2.12 -14.92 4.48
CA PRO A 159 1.40 -15.98 5.18
C PRO A 159 1.79 -15.97 6.67
N GLN A 160 0.86 -16.23 7.58
CA GLN A 160 1.18 -16.29 9.01
C GLN A 160 2.30 -17.28 9.33
N GLY A 161 3.15 -16.90 10.28
CA GLY A 161 4.33 -17.68 10.68
C GLY A 161 5.46 -17.71 9.64
N THR A 162 5.44 -16.83 8.64
CA THR A 162 6.58 -16.62 7.73
C THR A 162 7.72 -15.93 8.47
N THR A 163 8.93 -16.45 8.32
CA THR A 163 10.15 -15.81 8.82
C THR A 163 10.64 -14.82 7.78
N ILE A 164 10.80 -13.55 8.16
CA ILE A 164 11.18 -12.46 7.26
C ILE A 164 12.45 -11.79 7.79
N GLN A 165 13.37 -11.47 6.88
CA GLN A 165 14.59 -10.73 7.15
C GLN A 165 14.66 -9.49 6.27
N LEU A 166 15.04 -8.37 6.86
CA LEU A 166 15.37 -7.12 6.17
C LEU A 166 16.84 -6.78 6.47
N ASP A 167 17.65 -6.64 5.42
CA ASP A 167 19.08 -6.35 5.51
C ASP A 167 19.83 -7.32 6.44
N TYR A 168 19.51 -8.60 6.28
CA TYR A 168 20.09 -9.72 7.03
C TYR A 168 19.76 -9.75 8.53
N GLN A 169 18.86 -8.90 8.99
CA GLN A 169 18.33 -8.88 10.36
C GLN A 169 16.89 -9.36 10.38
N SER A 170 16.40 -9.87 11.51
CA SER A 170 15.00 -10.29 11.62
C SER A 170 14.10 -9.08 11.43
N ILE A 171 12.96 -9.23 10.74
CA ILE A 171 11.97 -8.14 10.64
C ILE A 171 11.47 -7.70 12.02
N LEU A 172 11.52 -8.61 13.00
CA LEU A 172 11.11 -8.35 14.38
C LEU A 172 12.10 -7.47 15.15
N ASP A 173 13.30 -7.25 14.61
CA ASP A 173 14.29 -6.33 15.19
C ASP A 173 14.01 -4.87 14.80
N TYR A 174 13.10 -4.65 13.84
CA TYR A 174 12.63 -3.32 13.40
C TYR A 174 11.33 -2.94 14.13
N ASP A 175 11.09 -1.64 14.28
CA ASP A 175 9.84 -1.10 14.84
C ASP A 175 8.73 -1.15 13.78
N CYS A 176 8.21 -2.36 13.56
CA CYS A 176 7.15 -2.63 12.61
C CYS A 176 5.81 -2.79 13.32
N VAL A 177 4.75 -2.22 12.74
CA VAL A 177 3.38 -2.56 13.12
C VAL A 177 2.97 -3.84 12.39
N GLN A 178 2.66 -4.90 13.15
CA GLN A 178 2.14 -6.16 12.62
C GLN A 178 0.62 -6.25 12.89
N ARG A 179 -0.16 -6.58 11.85
CA ARG A 179 -1.61 -6.82 11.95
C ARG A 179 -2.01 -7.99 11.08
N ALA A 180 -3.06 -8.72 11.47
CA ALA A 180 -3.67 -9.69 10.58
C ALA A 180 -4.40 -8.98 9.43
N ALA A 181 -4.34 -9.54 8.23
CA ALA A 181 -5.12 -9.10 7.07
C ALA A 181 -6.59 -9.55 7.21
N ALA A 182 -7.32 -8.91 8.12
CA ALA A 182 -8.74 -9.16 8.33
C ALA A 182 -9.47 -7.89 8.75
N CYS A 183 -10.59 -7.61 8.09
CA CYS A 183 -11.50 -6.50 8.43
C CYS A 183 -12.56 -6.89 9.46
N THR A 184 -12.83 -8.18 9.66
CA THR A 184 -13.76 -8.68 10.67
C THR A 184 -13.08 -9.72 11.56
N THR A 185 -13.40 -9.71 12.85
CA THR A 185 -12.86 -10.63 13.86
C THR A 185 -13.74 -11.88 14.06
N GLY A 186 -14.84 -12.00 13.30
CA GLY A 186 -15.96 -12.89 13.62
C GLY A 186 -16.27 -14.04 12.65
N VAL A 187 -15.46 -14.26 11.61
CA VAL A 187 -15.64 -15.38 10.67
C VAL A 187 -14.29 -16.03 10.43
N ASP A 188 -14.23 -17.36 10.57
CA ASP A 188 -13.02 -18.16 10.33
C ASP A 188 -12.59 -18.02 8.86
N SER A 189 -11.42 -17.41 8.62
CA SER A 189 -11.11 -16.65 7.40
C SER A 189 -10.06 -17.32 6.50
N GLY A 190 -10.16 -18.63 6.28
CA GLY A 190 -9.24 -19.29 5.34
C GLY A 190 -7.75 -19.06 5.65
N PRO A 191 -6.85 -19.01 4.65
CA PRO A 191 -5.43 -18.73 4.88
C PRO A 191 -5.23 -17.35 5.50
N GLN A 192 -4.60 -17.31 6.67
CA GLN A 192 -4.32 -16.08 7.37
C GLN A 192 -3.00 -15.46 6.91
N TYR A 193 -3.03 -14.16 6.64
CA TYR A 193 -1.87 -13.36 6.30
C TYR A 193 -1.65 -12.30 7.37
N ASP A 194 -0.39 -12.01 7.65
CA ASP A 194 -0.01 -10.84 8.43
C ASP A 194 0.54 -9.76 7.50
N VAL A 195 0.23 -8.52 7.85
CA VAL A 195 0.77 -7.31 7.23
C VAL A 195 1.73 -6.65 8.22
N PHE A 196 2.96 -6.45 7.78
CA PHE A 196 3.99 -5.72 8.50
C PHE A 196 4.18 -4.36 7.83
N GLN A 197 4.16 -3.30 8.62
CA GLN A 197 4.44 -1.94 8.16
C GLN A 197 5.63 -1.41 8.95
N CYS A 198 6.75 -1.16 8.27
CA CYS A 198 7.98 -0.73 8.90
C CYS A 198 8.40 0.62 8.33
N GLN A 199 8.70 1.57 9.20
CA GLN A 199 9.31 2.84 8.80
C GLN A 199 10.83 2.65 8.64
N LEU A 200 11.40 3.20 7.57
CA LEU A 200 12.83 3.14 7.27
C LEU A 200 13.52 4.50 7.47
N SER A 201 12.80 5.60 7.26
CA SER A 201 13.34 6.96 7.34
C SER A 201 12.64 7.78 8.44
N PHE A 202 13.43 8.37 9.33
CA PHE A 202 13.00 9.00 10.59
C PHE A 202 13.47 10.46 10.66
N PRO A 203 12.76 11.39 9.99
CA PRO A 203 13.11 12.79 9.94
C PRO A 203 12.74 13.50 11.26
N ARG A 204 13.16 14.77 11.37
CA ARG A 204 12.70 15.68 12.44
C ARG A 204 11.94 16.84 11.81
N VAL A 205 10.75 17.10 12.33
CA VAL A 205 9.86 18.15 11.87
C VAL A 205 9.79 19.26 12.92
N TYR A 206 9.96 20.50 12.48
CA TYR A 206 9.98 21.71 13.31
C TYR A 206 8.85 22.66 12.88
N PRO A 207 7.64 22.54 13.45
CA PRO A 207 6.48 23.32 13.02
C PRO A 207 6.63 24.84 13.18
N ASP A 208 7.58 25.27 14.00
CA ASP A 208 7.93 26.67 14.28
C ASP A 208 8.87 27.28 13.23
N ARG A 209 9.48 26.47 12.35
CA ARG A 209 10.35 26.94 11.27
C ARG A 209 9.56 27.22 9.99
N PRO A 210 10.06 28.12 9.11
CA PRO A 210 9.44 28.37 7.82
C PRO A 210 9.30 27.10 6.98
N PRO A 211 8.22 26.97 6.18
CA PRO A 211 8.04 25.80 5.33
C PRO A 211 9.19 25.64 4.33
N GLY A 212 9.69 24.41 4.17
CA GLY A 212 10.89 24.10 3.39
C GLY A 212 12.21 24.19 4.17
N GLN A 213 12.17 24.67 5.43
CA GLN A 213 13.28 24.62 6.40
C GLN A 213 12.86 23.92 7.70
N ASN A 214 11.65 23.36 7.70
CA ASN A 214 10.99 22.74 8.85
C ASN A 214 11.15 21.23 8.90
N VAL A 215 11.97 20.65 8.02
CA VAL A 215 12.22 19.20 7.97
C VAL A 215 13.73 18.98 7.87
N ASP A 216 14.29 18.35 8.90
CA ASP A 216 15.67 17.87 8.89
C ASP A 216 15.66 16.35 8.61
N PRO A 217 16.57 15.81 7.79
CA PRO A 217 16.57 14.39 7.43
C PRO A 217 16.65 13.42 8.62
N GLY A 218 17.21 13.82 9.76
CA GLY A 218 17.28 12.91 10.91
C GLY A 218 18.04 11.61 10.60
N SER A 219 17.46 10.46 10.95
CA SER A 219 18.05 9.15 10.65
C SER A 219 17.37 8.55 9.42
N GLN A 220 18.09 8.52 8.30
CA GLN A 220 17.60 7.96 7.04
C GLN A 220 18.21 6.59 6.79
N ASN A 221 17.43 5.66 6.26
CA ASN A 221 17.91 4.36 5.80
C ASN A 221 17.66 4.26 4.29
N ASP A 222 18.25 5.19 3.54
CA ASP A 222 18.08 5.31 2.11
C ASP A 222 19.02 4.35 1.35
N GLY A 223 18.68 4.10 0.09
CA GLY A 223 19.51 3.31 -0.82
C GLY A 223 18.94 1.93 -1.05
N TYR A 224 19.80 0.91 -1.15
CA TYR A 224 19.36 -0.44 -1.48
C TYR A 224 19.12 -1.28 -0.23
N HIS A 225 18.10 -2.11 -0.31
CA HIS A 225 17.73 -3.05 0.73
C HIS A 225 17.54 -4.45 0.14
N VAL A 226 17.67 -5.45 1.00
CA VAL A 226 17.39 -6.84 0.66
C VAL A 226 16.36 -7.41 1.63
N LEU A 227 15.22 -7.83 1.11
CA LEU A 227 14.22 -8.59 1.86
C LEU A 227 14.28 -10.06 1.47
N ARG A 228 14.31 -10.94 2.47
CA ARG A 228 14.25 -12.39 2.31
C ARG A 228 13.19 -12.99 3.22
N ALA A 229 12.47 -13.98 2.74
CA ALA A 229 11.49 -14.73 3.50
C ALA A 229 11.64 -16.23 3.24
N ASP A 230 11.22 -17.06 4.21
CA ASP A 230 11.18 -18.52 4.04
C ASP A 230 9.96 -19.02 3.25
N ARG A 231 9.03 -18.11 2.92
CA ARG A 231 7.87 -18.31 2.05
C ARG A 231 7.65 -17.07 1.17
N PRO A 232 6.98 -17.19 0.01
CA PRO A 232 6.64 -16.03 -0.81
C PRO A 232 5.81 -14.99 -0.05
N VAL A 233 6.18 -13.71 -0.20
CA VAL A 233 5.51 -12.55 0.39
C VAL A 233 5.30 -11.47 -0.68
N MET A 234 4.40 -10.53 -0.42
CA MET A 234 4.34 -9.26 -1.15
C MET A 234 5.23 -8.23 -0.47
N LEU A 235 5.90 -7.39 -1.27
CA LEU A 235 6.55 -6.18 -0.80
C LEU A 235 5.98 -4.97 -1.55
N LEU A 236 5.52 -3.97 -0.80
CA LEU A 236 5.25 -2.63 -1.29
C LEU A 236 6.27 -1.68 -0.64
N VAL A 237 6.77 -0.73 -1.41
CA VAL A 237 7.66 0.32 -0.93
C VAL A 237 6.97 1.65 -1.20
N SER A 238 6.91 2.51 -0.19
CA SER A 238 6.24 3.80 -0.29
C SER A 238 6.96 4.84 0.54
N GLY A 239 6.90 6.08 0.13
CA GLY A 239 7.41 7.19 0.91
C GLY A 239 6.78 8.49 0.49
N PHE A 240 6.99 9.52 1.28
CA PHE A 240 6.40 10.83 1.05
C PHE A 240 7.24 11.95 1.64
N ASP A 241 7.06 13.13 1.05
CA ASP A 241 7.57 14.40 1.53
C ASP A 241 6.49 15.47 1.36
N LYS A 242 6.85 16.75 1.49
CA LYS A 242 5.99 17.89 1.18
C LYS A 242 5.67 17.89 -0.32
N HIS A 243 4.40 17.71 -0.64
CA HIS A 243 3.86 17.73 -2.02
C HIS A 243 4.46 16.69 -2.97
N VAL A 244 4.86 15.53 -2.44
CA VAL A 244 5.26 14.39 -3.28
C VAL A 244 5.15 13.09 -2.51
N SER A 245 4.73 12.04 -3.18
CA SER A 245 4.84 10.66 -2.69
C SER A 245 5.41 9.77 -3.77
N TYR A 246 5.88 8.59 -3.38
CA TYR A 246 6.11 7.48 -4.28
C TYR A 246 5.51 6.21 -3.71
N GLY A 247 5.22 5.26 -4.59
CA GLY A 247 4.74 3.93 -4.20
C GLY A 247 4.96 2.95 -5.33
N TYR A 248 5.52 1.79 -5.03
CA TYR A 248 5.72 0.73 -6.02
C TYR A 248 5.76 -0.66 -5.37
N VAL A 249 5.52 -1.69 -6.18
CA VAL A 249 5.69 -3.08 -5.76
C VAL A 249 7.15 -3.48 -5.86
N GLY A 250 7.70 -4.17 -4.86
CA GLY A 250 9.07 -4.69 -4.91
C GLY A 250 9.32 -5.66 -6.06
N GLY A 251 8.27 -6.21 -6.66
CA GLY A 251 8.29 -7.05 -7.84
C GLY A 251 7.35 -8.24 -7.73
N MET A 252 7.26 -9.00 -8.81
CA MET A 252 6.40 -10.17 -8.90
C MET A 252 7.04 -11.21 -9.84
N ASN A 253 6.65 -12.48 -9.75
CA ASN A 253 7.27 -13.57 -10.53
C ASN A 253 6.96 -13.53 -12.03
N MET A 254 5.95 -12.77 -12.46
CA MET A 254 5.52 -12.64 -13.86
C MET A 254 5.23 -13.99 -14.53
N THR A 255 4.87 -15.01 -13.75
CA THR A 255 4.51 -16.33 -14.27
C THR A 255 3.17 -16.25 -15.01
N ARG A 256 2.98 -17.10 -16.00
CA ARG A 256 1.67 -17.21 -16.65
C ARG A 256 0.72 -18.00 -15.75
N ILE A 257 -0.15 -17.29 -15.05
CA ILE A 257 -1.19 -17.87 -14.19
C ILE A 257 -2.58 -17.70 -14.80
N ASN A 258 -2.78 -16.67 -15.63
CA ASN A 258 -4.01 -16.51 -16.39
C ASN A 258 -3.91 -17.26 -17.74
N VAL A 259 -4.79 -18.25 -17.91
CA VAL A 259 -4.88 -19.10 -19.09
C VAL A 259 -6.21 -18.96 -19.84
N GLN A 260 -7.08 -18.05 -19.41
CA GLN A 260 -8.42 -17.82 -19.98
C GLN A 260 -8.40 -16.92 -21.21
#